data_AF-A0A2H0W8E9-F1
#
_entry.id   AF-A0A2H0W8E9-F1
#
_cell.length_a   1.000
_cell.length_b   1.000
_cell.length_c   1.000
_cell.angle_alpha   90.00
_cell.angle_beta   90.00
_cell.angle_gamma   90.00
#
_symmetry.space_group_name_H-M   'P 1'
#
loop_
_entity.id
_entity.type
_entity.pdbx_description
1 polymer ?
#
loop_
_entity_poly.entity_id
_entity_poly.type
_entity_poly.pdbx_seq_one_letter_code
_entity_poly.pdbx_strand_id
1 'polypeptide(L)'
;MKNNINQSIFLKIKNIYKVFLINFLILKSLSLPTLAFAKELPLGQIKGIPGGYDPGTDIESASQSLTDIFSNVFGVMTIIGGLMFILYFVIGGISWITSGGDKEKVEKAKNKMTNAAVGIIVVIASYSIAFIIGKILGIDILDPSKYLAGEASKKGVLGPGKLE
;
A
#
# COMPACT_ATOMS: atom_id res chain seq x y z
N MET A 1 -23.68 38.57 6.24
CA MET A 1 -24.30 37.31 5.76
C MET A 1 -23.35 36.30 5.08
N LYS A 2 -22.03 36.56 4.92
CA LYS A 2 -21.12 35.67 4.14
C LYS A 2 -20.54 34.44 4.86
N ASN A 3 -20.96 34.11 6.09
CA ASN A 3 -20.28 33.10 6.91
C ASN A 3 -20.94 31.71 6.93
N ASN A 4 -22.16 31.58 6.43
CA ASN A 4 -22.94 30.34 6.60
C ASN A 4 -22.58 29.26 5.57
N ILE A 5 -22.16 29.68 4.36
CA ILE A 5 -21.83 28.74 3.26
C ILE A 5 -20.48 28.06 3.53
N ASN A 6 -19.44 28.81 3.88
CA ASN A 6 -18.12 28.25 4.19
C ASN A 6 -18.14 27.32 5.41
N GLN A 7 -18.94 27.65 6.42
CA GLN A 7 -19.15 26.80 7.59
C GLN A 7 -19.83 25.48 7.21
N SER A 8 -20.88 25.53 6.38
CA SER A 8 -21.58 24.31 5.93
C SER A 8 -20.68 23.38 5.09
N ILE A 9 -19.77 23.93 4.28
CA ILE A 9 -18.84 23.16 3.46
C ILE A 9 -17.76 22.50 4.33
N PHE A 10 -17.19 23.23 5.28
CA PHE A 10 -16.21 22.70 6.23
C PHE A 10 -16.76 21.53 7.05
N LEU A 11 -18.03 21.64 7.49
CA LEU A 11 -18.71 20.58 8.23
C LEU A 11 -18.93 19.32 7.38
N LYS A 12 -19.29 19.46 6.11
CA LYS A 12 -19.44 18.31 5.18
C LYS A 12 -18.12 17.57 4.97
N ILE A 13 -17.00 18.29 4.83
CA ILE A 13 -15.66 17.71 4.68
C ILE A 13 -15.26 16.91 5.93
N LYS A 14 -15.48 17.48 7.12
CA LYS A 14 -15.21 16.79 8.39
C LYS A 14 -16.03 15.51 8.53
N ASN A 15 -17.30 15.53 8.10
CA ASN A 15 -18.15 14.34 8.11
C ASN A 15 -17.70 13.28 7.11
N ILE A 16 -17.25 13.67 5.92
CA ILE A 16 -16.70 12.75 4.90
C ILE A 16 -15.42 12.06 5.41
N TYR A 17 -14.49 12.82 5.98
CA TYR A 17 -13.28 12.24 6.59
C TYR A 17 -13.63 11.26 7.72
N LYS A 18 -14.63 11.60 8.55
CA LYS A 18 -15.08 10.75 9.67
C LYS A 18 -15.73 9.46 9.19
N VAL A 19 -16.57 9.51 8.16
CA VAL A 19 -17.18 8.33 7.53
C VAL A 19 -16.12 7.44 6.89
N PHE A 20 -15.11 8.03 6.26
CA PHE A 20 -14.01 7.27 5.66
C PHE A 20 -13.12 6.61 6.72
N LEU A 21 -12.78 7.34 7.80
CA LEU A 21 -12.03 6.81 8.93
C LEU A 21 -12.76 5.65 9.63
N ILE A 22 -14.08 5.76 9.79
CA ILE A 22 -14.95 4.70 10.35
C ILE A 22 -14.97 3.48 9.42
N ASN A 23 -15.16 3.66 8.11
CA ASN A 23 -15.13 2.54 7.16
C ASN A 23 -13.74 1.87 7.12
N PHE A 24 -12.66 2.64 7.21
CA PHE A 24 -11.29 2.10 7.28
C PHE A 24 -11.07 1.27 8.56
N LEU A 25 -11.53 1.76 9.71
CA LEU A 25 -11.49 1.01 10.98
C LEU A 25 -12.35 -0.26 10.94
N ILE A 26 -13.56 -0.20 10.35
CA ILE A 26 -14.45 -1.35 10.20
C ILE A 26 -13.81 -2.42 9.30
N LEU A 27 -13.21 -2.04 8.16
CA LEU A 27 -12.48 -2.98 7.29
C LEU A 27 -11.31 -3.65 8.02
N LYS A 28 -10.56 -2.91 8.83
CA LYS A 28 -9.46 -3.46 9.66
C LYS A 28 -9.95 -4.39 10.76
N SER A 29 -11.16 -4.16 11.28
CA SER A 29 -11.76 -5.00 12.32
C SER A 29 -12.29 -6.33 11.77
N LEU A 30 -12.65 -6.37 10.47
CA LEU A 30 -13.19 -7.55 9.82
C LEU A 30 -12.11 -8.60 9.50
N SER A 31 -10.83 -8.20 9.45
CA SER A 31 -9.72 -9.15 9.52
C SER A 31 -9.44 -9.51 10.97
N LEU A 32 -10.26 -10.39 11.56
CA LEU A 32 -9.85 -11.04 12.81
C LEU A 32 -8.67 -11.98 12.49
N PRO A 33 -7.54 -11.93 13.23
CA PRO A 33 -6.57 -13.00 13.18
C PRO A 33 -7.30 -14.26 13.65
N THR A 34 -7.46 -15.24 12.76
CA THR A 34 -8.05 -16.53 13.13
C THR A 34 -7.24 -17.10 14.29
N LEU A 35 -7.89 -17.30 15.44
CA LEU A 35 -7.30 -17.97 16.59
C LEU A 35 -7.00 -19.42 16.19
N ALA A 36 -5.76 -19.68 15.78
CA ALA A 36 -5.26 -21.02 15.61
C ALA A 36 -5.20 -21.66 17.01
N PHE A 37 -6.18 -22.50 17.33
CA PHE A 37 -6.11 -23.36 18.51
C PHE A 37 -4.97 -24.37 18.30
N ALA A 38 -3.81 -24.10 18.90
CA ALA A 38 -2.71 -25.04 18.98
C ALA A 38 -3.06 -26.15 19.99
N LYS A 39 -3.25 -27.37 19.50
CA LYS A 39 -3.27 -28.60 20.30
C LYS A 39 -1.83 -29.07 20.45
N GLU A 40 -1.23 -28.92 21.62
CA GLU A 40 0.12 -29.44 21.88
C GLU A 40 0.09 -30.92 22.27
N LEU A 41 0.78 -31.75 21.48
CA LEU A 41 1.69 -32.85 21.86
C LEU A 41 1.97 -33.68 20.59
N PRO A 42 3.23 -33.91 20.13
CA PRO A 42 4.54 -33.79 20.78
C PRO A 42 5.39 -32.61 20.23
N LEU A 43 6.35 -32.15 21.03
CA LEU A 43 7.13 -30.90 20.84
C LEU A 43 7.85 -30.81 19.48
N GLY A 44 7.20 -30.14 18.53
CA GLY A 44 7.68 -29.75 17.21
C GLY A 44 7.30 -28.30 16.92
N GLN A 45 8.14 -27.62 16.14
CA GLN A 45 8.25 -26.17 15.89
C GLN A 45 6.94 -25.35 16.04
N ILE A 46 7.02 -24.29 16.85
CA ILE A 46 5.97 -23.29 17.07
C ILE A 46 5.75 -22.52 15.77
N LYS A 47 4.83 -22.98 14.92
CA LYS A 47 4.56 -22.29 13.66
C LYS A 47 3.90 -20.93 13.92
N GLY A 48 4.65 -19.86 13.66
CA GLY A 48 4.24 -18.48 13.92
C GLY A 48 3.03 -18.02 13.10
N ILE A 49 2.38 -16.97 13.62
CA ILE A 49 1.29 -16.19 12.98
C ILE A 49 1.69 -15.85 11.53
N PRO A 50 0.78 -15.87 10.52
CA PRO A 50 1.10 -15.37 9.19
C PRO A 50 1.64 -13.93 9.26
N GLY A 51 2.94 -13.75 8.93
CA GLY A 51 3.68 -12.48 9.06
C GLY A 51 4.34 -12.19 10.41
N GLY A 52 4.31 -13.14 11.36
CA GLY A 52 5.01 -13.07 12.64
C GLY A 52 6.38 -13.77 12.61
N TYR A 53 7.26 -13.40 13.54
CA TYR A 53 8.55 -14.08 13.73
C TYR A 53 8.31 -15.48 14.32
N ASP A 54 8.68 -16.51 13.57
CA ASP A 54 8.77 -17.91 14.01
C ASP A 54 10.24 -18.22 14.37
N PRO A 55 10.57 -18.55 15.64
CA PRO A 55 11.95 -18.76 16.06
C PRO A 55 12.58 -20.06 15.54
N GLY A 56 11.87 -20.86 14.74
CA GLY A 56 12.33 -22.18 14.26
C GLY A 56 12.43 -22.36 12.75
N THR A 57 12.10 -21.35 11.94
CA THR A 57 12.05 -21.50 10.48
C THR A 57 13.29 -20.97 9.78
N ASP A 58 13.70 -21.70 8.76
CA ASP A 58 14.76 -21.38 7.81
C ASP A 58 14.64 -19.94 7.29
N ILE A 59 15.78 -19.34 6.89
CA ILE A 59 15.95 -17.94 6.44
C ILE A 59 14.85 -17.50 5.43
N GLU A 60 14.28 -18.45 4.71
CA GLU A 60 13.16 -18.33 3.78
C GLU A 60 11.89 -17.71 4.41
N SER A 61 11.49 -18.10 5.63
CA SER A 61 10.26 -17.58 6.28
C SER A 61 10.40 -16.14 6.83
N ALA A 62 11.60 -15.76 7.27
CA ALA A 62 11.90 -14.38 7.67
C ALA A 62 11.88 -13.43 6.47
N SER A 63 12.40 -13.90 5.34
CA SER A 63 12.45 -13.14 4.09
C SER A 63 11.05 -12.91 3.47
N GLN A 64 10.16 -13.90 3.62
CA GLN A 64 8.76 -13.80 3.21
C GLN A 64 8.00 -12.77 4.07
N SER A 65 8.20 -12.79 5.39
CA SER A 65 7.53 -11.87 6.32
C SER A 65 7.92 -10.40 6.07
N LEU A 66 9.19 -10.14 5.76
CA LEU A 66 9.64 -8.80 5.38
C LEU A 66 8.98 -8.34 4.07
N THR A 67 8.93 -9.23 3.07
CA THR A 67 8.29 -8.95 1.78
C THR A 67 6.81 -8.61 1.96
N ASP A 68 6.09 -9.35 2.80
CA ASP A 68 4.66 -9.11 3.07
C ASP A 68 4.41 -7.78 3.80
N ILE A 69 5.28 -7.41 4.74
CA ILE A 69 5.20 -6.11 5.43
C ILE A 69 5.42 -4.97 4.44
N PHE A 70 6.47 -5.02 3.62
CA PHE A 70 6.74 -3.99 2.63
C PHE A 70 5.60 -3.90 1.60
N SER A 71 5.15 -5.03 1.06
CA SER A 71 4.06 -5.09 0.09
C SER A 71 2.77 -4.46 0.65
N ASN A 72 2.39 -4.80 1.89
CA ASN A 72 1.23 -4.21 2.55
C ASN A 72 1.39 -2.70 2.81
N VAL A 73 2.57 -2.24 3.24
CA VAL A 73 2.83 -0.82 3.50
C VAL A 73 2.73 -0.02 2.20
N PHE A 74 3.40 -0.44 1.13
CA PHE A 74 3.34 0.23 -0.17
C PHE A 74 1.94 0.18 -0.79
N GLY A 75 1.22 -0.93 -0.63
CA GLY A 75 -0.17 -1.05 -1.07
C GLY A 75 -1.08 -0.05 -0.37
N VAL A 76 -1.01 0.06 0.97
CA VAL A 76 -1.80 1.03 1.74
C VAL A 76 -1.41 2.47 1.39
N MET A 77 -0.11 2.76 1.26
CA MET A 77 0.39 4.09 0.93
C MET A 77 -0.08 4.55 -0.46
N THR A 78 -0.13 3.63 -1.43
CA THR A 78 -0.60 3.92 -2.80
C THR A 78 -2.09 4.25 -2.83
N ILE A 79 -2.91 3.50 -2.09
CA ILE A 79 -4.36 3.76 -1.98
C ILE A 79 -4.61 5.12 -1.33
N ILE A 80 -3.90 5.42 -0.22
CA ILE A 80 -4.02 6.71 0.47
C ILE A 80 -3.52 7.84 -0.43
N GLY A 81 -2.41 7.66 -1.12
CA GLY A 81 -1.84 8.65 -2.05
C GLY A 81 -2.79 8.98 -3.20
N GLY A 82 -3.38 7.96 -3.83
CA GLY A 82 -4.38 8.13 -4.89
C GLY A 82 -5.64 8.85 -4.41
N LEU A 83 -6.12 8.52 -3.21
CA LEU A 83 -7.28 9.20 -2.62
C LEU A 83 -6.98 10.66 -2.30
N MET A 84 -5.81 10.94 -1.70
CA MET A 84 -5.36 12.30 -1.43
C MET A 84 -5.22 13.10 -2.71
N PHE A 85 -4.66 12.53 -3.78
CA PHE A 85 -4.60 13.17 -5.09
C PHE A 85 -5.97 13.68 -5.55
N ILE A 86 -6.98 12.81 -5.55
CA ILE A 86 -8.34 13.17 -5.98
C ILE A 86 -8.90 14.30 -5.11
N LEU A 87 -8.76 14.22 -3.79
CA LEU A 87 -9.26 15.25 -2.87
C LEU A 87 -8.59 16.61 -3.11
N TYR A 88 -7.25 16.65 -3.18
CA TYR A 88 -6.51 17.90 -3.40
C TYR A 88 -6.76 18.48 -4.80
N PHE A 89 -6.89 17.62 -5.81
CA PHE A 89 -7.19 18.04 -7.17
C PHE A 89 -8.59 18.66 -7.28
N VAL A 90 -9.61 18.02 -6.69
CA VAL A 90 -10.99 18.55 -6.67
C VAL A 90 -11.07 19.86 -5.87
N ILE A 91 -10.43 19.93 -4.69
CA ILE A 91 -10.38 21.17 -3.90
C ILE A 91 -9.69 22.29 -4.69
N GLY A 92 -8.59 21.98 -5.38
CA GLY A 92 -7.91 22.91 -6.27
C GLY A 92 -8.82 23.40 -7.40
N GLY A 93 -9.54 22.51 -8.06
CA GLY A 93 -10.49 22.84 -9.13
C GLY A 93 -11.65 23.73 -8.65
N ILE A 94 -12.25 23.41 -7.51
CA ILE A 94 -13.30 24.24 -6.91
C ILE A 94 -12.74 25.62 -6.54
N SER A 95 -11.55 25.67 -5.94
CA SER A 95 -10.88 26.93 -5.62
C SER A 95 -10.62 27.77 -6.86
N TRP A 96 -10.27 27.14 -7.98
CA TRP A 96 -10.03 27.81 -9.25
C TRP A 96 -11.31 28.43 -9.82
N ILE A 97 -12.41 27.67 -9.85
CA ILE A 97 -13.72 28.14 -10.34
C ILE A 97 -14.26 29.28 -9.45
N THR A 98 -14.11 29.16 -8.14
CA THR A 98 -14.60 30.14 -7.16
C THR A 98 -13.70 31.36 -7.00
N SER A 99 -12.54 31.40 -7.66
CA SER A 99 -11.58 32.51 -7.59
C SER A 99 -12.13 33.82 -8.19
N GLY A 100 -13.14 33.75 -9.06
CA GLY A 100 -13.78 34.94 -9.64
C GLY A 100 -12.82 35.85 -10.45
N GLY A 101 -11.72 35.30 -10.98
CA GLY A 101 -10.72 36.04 -11.74
C GLY A 101 -9.62 36.71 -10.90
N ASP A 102 -9.66 36.59 -9.58
CA ASP A 102 -8.59 37.03 -8.68
C ASP A 102 -7.29 36.25 -8.99
N LYS A 103 -6.28 36.95 -9.51
CA LYS A 103 -5.02 36.35 -9.99
C LYS A 103 -4.32 35.53 -8.91
N GLU A 104 -4.29 36.03 -7.68
CA GLU A 104 -3.59 35.35 -6.57
C GLU A 104 -4.30 34.03 -6.20
N LYS A 105 -5.64 34.04 -6.16
CA LYS A 105 -6.42 32.83 -5.87
C LYS A 105 -6.36 31.81 -6.99
N VAL A 106 -6.39 32.28 -8.24
CA VAL A 106 -6.22 31.41 -9.42
C VAL A 106 -4.86 30.73 -9.39
N GLU A 107 -3.80 31.46 -9.08
CA GLU A 107 -2.44 30.92 -8.99
C GLU A 107 -2.32 29.90 -7.84
N LYS A 108 -2.83 30.21 -6.65
CA LYS A 108 -2.87 29.26 -5.52
C LYS A 108 -3.64 27.99 -5.85
N ALA A 109 -4.78 28.10 -6.54
CA ALA A 109 -5.59 26.96 -6.95
C ALA A 109 -4.86 26.08 -7.98
N LYS A 110 -4.24 26.70 -8.99
CA LYS A 110 -3.40 26.01 -9.97
C LYS A 110 -2.24 25.29 -9.31
N ASN A 111 -1.50 25.96 -8.43
CA ASN A 111 -0.39 25.36 -7.68
C ASN A 111 -0.84 24.15 -6.87
N LYS A 112 -2.02 24.20 -6.27
CA LYS A 112 -2.59 23.05 -5.53
C LYS A 112 -2.86 21.86 -6.45
N MET A 113 -3.44 22.09 -7.62
CA MET A 113 -3.69 21.05 -8.62
C MET A 113 -2.39 20.47 -9.19
N THR A 114 -1.42 21.34 -9.51
CA THR A 114 -0.10 20.93 -10.01
C THR A 114 0.63 20.09 -8.97
N ASN A 115 0.66 20.50 -7.70
CA ASN A 115 1.30 19.74 -6.64
C ASN A 115 0.65 18.37 -6.44
N ALA A 116 -0.68 18.29 -6.56
CA ALA A 116 -1.38 17.00 -6.54
C ALA A 116 -0.94 16.12 -7.72
N ALA A 117 -0.90 16.67 -8.94
CA ALA A 117 -0.45 15.94 -10.14
C ALA A 117 1.01 15.47 -10.03
N VAL A 118 1.90 16.32 -9.51
CA VAL A 118 3.31 15.96 -9.24
C VAL A 118 3.39 14.79 -8.28
N GLY A 119 2.54 14.72 -7.25
CA GLY A 119 2.49 13.58 -6.33
C GLY A 119 2.27 12.24 -7.05
N ILE A 120 1.33 12.19 -8.00
CA ILE A 120 1.08 10.97 -8.81
C ILE A 120 2.25 10.67 -9.74
N ILE A 121 2.81 11.69 -10.38
CA ILE A 121 3.98 11.53 -11.26
C ILE A 121 5.16 10.92 -10.48
N VAL A 122 5.39 11.36 -9.25
CA VAL A 122 6.45 10.82 -8.38
C VAL A 122 6.22 9.35 -8.05
N VAL A 123 4.98 8.94 -7.75
CA VAL A 123 4.65 7.53 -7.50
C VAL A 123 4.97 6.68 -8.72
N ILE A 124 4.52 7.10 -9.91
CA ILE A 124 4.77 6.38 -11.17
C ILE A 124 6.28 6.34 -11.48
N ALA A 125 6.98 7.45 -11.28
CA ALA A 125 8.42 7.54 -11.50
C ALA A 125 9.20 6.62 -10.53
N SER A 126 8.77 6.51 -9.27
CA SER A 126 9.39 5.63 -8.28
C SER A 126 9.36 4.17 -8.73
N TYR A 127 8.21 3.66 -9.19
CA TYR A 127 8.11 2.31 -9.76
C TYR A 127 8.99 2.13 -11.00
N SER A 128 9.00 3.12 -11.89
CA SER A 128 9.80 3.07 -13.12
C SER A 128 11.30 3.01 -12.83
N ILE A 129 11.78 3.81 -11.88
CA ILE A 129 13.18 3.83 -11.44
C ILE A 129 13.55 2.49 -10.78
N ALA A 130 12.71 1.99 -9.87
CA ALA A 130 12.93 0.69 -9.22
C ALA A 130 13.03 -0.46 -10.22
N PHE A 131 12.17 -0.46 -11.25
CA PHE A 131 12.22 -1.44 -12.34
C PHE A 131 13.52 -1.37 -13.15
N ILE A 132 13.96 -0.16 -13.53
CA ILE A 132 15.19 0.03 -14.30
C ILE A 132 16.41 -0.42 -13.50
N ILE A 133 16.49 -0.03 -12.22
CA ILE A 133 17.59 -0.44 -11.33
C ILE A 133 17.60 -1.97 -11.18
N GLY A 134 16.44 -2.59 -10.97
CA GLY A 134 16.34 -4.04 -10.89
C GLY A 134 16.83 -4.74 -12.16
N LYS A 135 16.43 -4.23 -13.33
CA LYS A 135 16.89 -4.75 -14.63
C LYS A 135 18.40 -4.64 -14.83
N ILE A 136 19.01 -3.54 -14.38
CA ILE A 136 20.48 -3.34 -14.48
C ILE A 136 21.23 -4.30 -13.56
N LEU A 137 20.72 -4.51 -12.34
CA LEU A 137 21.34 -5.38 -11.35
C LEU A 137 21.01 -6.87 -11.56
N GLY A 138 20.14 -7.21 -12.52
CA GLY A 138 19.69 -8.58 -12.76
C GLY A 138 18.79 -9.15 -11.65
N ILE A 139 18.31 -8.30 -10.74
CA ILE A 139 17.46 -8.65 -9.60
C ILE A 139 16.12 -7.93 -9.70
N ASP A 140 15.02 -8.67 -9.61
CA ASP A 140 13.67 -8.12 -9.57
C ASP A 140 13.38 -7.54 -8.18
N ILE A 141 13.68 -6.25 -8.01
CA ILE A 141 13.46 -5.51 -6.75
C ILE A 141 11.96 -5.40 -6.42
N LEU A 142 11.11 -5.49 -7.45
CA LEU A 142 9.67 -5.44 -7.29
C LEU A 142 9.08 -6.79 -6.85
N ASP A 143 9.86 -7.87 -6.97
CA ASP A 143 9.48 -9.22 -6.56
C ASP A 143 10.70 -9.98 -5.98
N PRO A 144 11.11 -9.64 -4.75
CA PRO A 144 12.28 -10.25 -4.12
C PRO A 144 12.06 -11.74 -3.82
N SER A 145 10.81 -12.22 -3.80
CA SER A 145 10.46 -13.61 -3.49
C SER A 145 11.10 -14.61 -4.47
N LYS A 146 11.32 -14.21 -5.73
CA LYS A 146 11.95 -15.03 -6.78
C LYS A 146 13.38 -15.48 -6.46
N TYR A 147 14.10 -14.72 -5.64
CA TYR A 147 15.50 -15.00 -5.29
C TYR A 147 15.63 -15.66 -3.92
N LEU A 148 14.56 -15.63 -3.13
CA LEU A 148 14.51 -16.13 -1.77
C LEU A 148 13.85 -17.51 -1.70
N ALA A 149 12.89 -17.79 -2.59
CA ALA A 149 12.38 -19.12 -2.88
C ALA A 149 13.42 -19.89 -3.72
N GLY A 150 14.56 -20.22 -3.11
CA GLY A 150 15.69 -20.81 -3.79
C GLY A 150 15.31 -22.11 -4.49
N GLU A 151 15.40 -22.17 -5.82
CA GLU A 151 15.49 -23.35 -6.71
C GLU A 151 14.62 -24.60 -6.43
N ALA A 152 13.69 -24.63 -5.47
CA ALA A 152 12.96 -25.82 -5.05
C ALA A 152 11.76 -26.14 -5.96
N SER A 153 11.35 -25.22 -6.83
CA SER A 153 10.32 -25.46 -7.84
C SER A 153 10.87 -26.13 -9.11
N LYS A 154 12.19 -26.08 -9.36
CA LYS A 154 12.78 -26.72 -10.56
C LYS A 154 13.03 -28.23 -10.42
N LYS A 155 12.74 -28.84 -9.27
CA LYS A 155 12.85 -30.30 -9.06
C LYS A 155 11.51 -31.06 -9.15
N GLY A 156 10.48 -30.45 -9.72
CA GLY A 156 9.29 -31.15 -10.22
C GLY A 156 9.52 -32.03 -11.47
N VAL A 157 10.76 -32.36 -11.83
CA VAL A 157 11.09 -33.27 -12.94
C VAL A 157 12.16 -34.29 -12.51
N LEU A 158 11.84 -35.11 -11.51
CA LEU A 158 12.33 -36.48 -11.45
C LEU A 158 11.10 -37.35 -11.19
N GLY A 159 10.46 -37.76 -12.28
CA GLY A 159 9.34 -38.69 -12.24
C GLY A 159 9.73 -39.99 -11.51
N PRO A 160 8.76 -40.69 -10.90
CA PRO A 160 9.00 -41.99 -10.30
C PRO A 160 9.29 -43.00 -11.43
N GLY A 161 10.56 -43.31 -11.67
CA GLY A 161 10.92 -44.32 -12.66
C GLY A 161 12.36 -44.24 -13.16
N LYS A 162 13.30 -44.68 -12.34
CA LYS A 162 14.50 -45.41 -12.78
C LYS A 162 15.16 -46.07 -11.57
N LEU A 163 14.59 -47.21 -11.18
CA LEU A 163 15.30 -48.30 -10.55
C LEU A 163 15.54 -49.34 -11.65
N GLU A 164 16.61 -49.18 -12.43
CA GLU A 164 17.31 -50.26 -13.14
C GLU A 164 18.78 -49.87 -13.26
#